data_AF-T0YCW6-F1
#
_entry.id   AF-T0YCW6-F1
#
_cell.length_a   1.000
_cell.length_b   1.000
_cell.length_c   1.000
_cell.angle_alpha   90.00
_cell.angle_beta   90.00
_cell.angle_gamma   90.00
#
_symmetry.space_group_name_H-M   'P 1'
#
loop_
_entity.id
_entity.type
_entity.pdbx_description
1 polymer ?
#
loop_
_entity_poly.entity_id
_entity_poly.type
_entity_poly.pdbx_seq_one_letter_code
_entity_poly.pdbx_strand_id
1 'polypeptide(L)'
;MATVSEQIQSANEAISRNIALLADQRSLLSQNVLAQLRNLVEGAAVCLHAGSSDAEFNYPAIQPALAFVRSRAKFNFLGRFHKLIEKSASHYTLDGDASERLMLKYYEYLHRIRSLLQDNCGVAVLANLEAFPVDLDPSLREYHEKIAARIEAVRSSRPGSSTRDKYYIHKTRPFFVGGHIYYEVTFYRAINKVNKFDRIIAFTDIDMTDKYAAMLTLQRDSIEVLGQTMPITIVRAWEVSIRLCEFNNFARLLGITLDVRANSAEYRFLMRVLTMGSGSLLDLVELPDDKYEHVRATGAGRDAIKTQIFPTLNEVRRIVRSAAPGHNVLRYLMLRMHNQILRPVYHLDGCSRLSD
;
A
#
# COMPACT_ATOMS: atom_id res chain seq x y z
N MET A 1 -24.43 -16.71 -22.66
CA MET A 1 -23.56 -15.55 -22.38
C MET A 1 -22.67 -15.96 -21.22
N ALA A 2 -21.38 -15.63 -21.27
CA ALA A 2 -20.48 -16.08 -20.22
C ALA A 2 -20.80 -15.37 -18.90
N THR A 3 -20.82 -16.10 -17.79
CA THR A 3 -20.99 -15.50 -16.46
C THR A 3 -19.65 -14.99 -15.91
N VAL A 4 -19.72 -14.10 -14.92
CA VAL A 4 -18.52 -13.66 -14.19
C VAL A 4 -17.82 -14.84 -13.52
N SER A 5 -18.59 -15.80 -12.99
CA SER A 5 -18.08 -17.05 -12.41
C SER A 5 -17.25 -17.84 -13.42
N GLU A 6 -17.77 -18.05 -14.64
CA GLU A 6 -17.05 -18.75 -15.71
C GLU A 6 -15.74 -18.04 -16.10
N GLN A 7 -15.76 -16.71 -16.19
CA GLN A 7 -14.56 -15.92 -16.48
C GLN A 7 -13.49 -16.07 -15.39
N ILE A 8 -13.89 -15.93 -14.12
CA ILE A 8 -12.99 -16.07 -12.98
C ILE A 8 -12.45 -17.50 -12.91
N GLN A 9 -13.32 -18.50 -13.09
CA GLN A 9 -12.96 -19.90 -12.99
C GLN A 9 -12.02 -20.33 -14.12
N SER A 10 -12.25 -19.85 -15.35
CA SER A 10 -11.36 -20.09 -16.49
C SER A 10 -9.94 -19.57 -16.22
N ALA A 11 -9.81 -18.33 -15.72
CA ALA A 11 -8.52 -17.76 -15.34
C ALA A 11 -7.88 -18.52 -14.16
N ASN A 12 -8.68 -18.85 -13.14
CA ASN A 12 -8.26 -19.62 -11.97
C ASN A 12 -7.70 -21.00 -12.36
N GLU A 13 -8.39 -21.74 -13.22
CA GLU A 13 -7.95 -23.06 -13.70
C GLU A 13 -6.69 -22.96 -14.55
N ALA A 14 -6.60 -21.95 -15.42
CA ALA A 14 -5.39 -21.71 -16.20
C ALA A 14 -4.18 -21.46 -15.29
N ILE A 15 -4.32 -20.59 -14.27
CA ILE A 15 -3.26 -20.31 -13.30
C ILE A 15 -2.91 -21.57 -12.49
N SER A 16 -3.92 -22.24 -11.93
CA SER A 16 -3.72 -23.40 -11.06
C SER A 16 -3.06 -24.57 -11.81
N ARG A 17 -3.45 -24.82 -13.06
CA ARG A 17 -2.81 -25.83 -13.92
C ARG A 17 -1.35 -25.50 -14.20
N ASN A 18 -1.04 -24.24 -14.50
CA ASN A 18 0.35 -23.84 -14.72
C ASN A 18 1.21 -24.06 -13.47
N ILE A 19 0.71 -23.67 -12.28
CA ILE A 19 1.44 -23.89 -11.02
C ILE A 19 1.69 -25.39 -10.80
N ALA A 20 0.69 -26.24 -11.03
CA ALA A 20 0.81 -27.69 -10.83
C ALA A 20 1.80 -28.36 -11.80
N LEU A 21 1.90 -27.87 -13.04
CA LEU A 21 2.71 -28.51 -14.09
C LEU A 21 4.11 -27.94 -14.24
N LEU A 22 4.32 -26.67 -13.87
CA LEU A 22 5.53 -25.91 -14.21
C LEU A 22 6.27 -25.36 -12.98
N ALA A 23 6.07 -25.95 -11.79
CA ALA A 23 6.75 -25.53 -10.56
C ALA A 23 8.28 -25.49 -10.71
N ASP A 24 8.86 -26.45 -11.45
CA ASP A 24 10.31 -26.50 -11.70
C ASP A 24 10.78 -25.56 -12.83
N GLN A 25 9.85 -24.96 -13.58
CA GLN A 25 10.12 -24.04 -14.69
C GLN A 25 9.60 -22.64 -14.38
N ARG A 26 10.10 -22.05 -13.28
CA ARG A 26 9.63 -20.76 -12.73
C ARG A 26 9.48 -19.65 -13.78
N SER A 27 10.39 -19.57 -14.76
CA SER A 27 10.33 -18.58 -15.84
C SER A 27 9.10 -18.76 -16.73
N LEU A 28 8.87 -19.98 -17.24
CA LEU A 28 7.72 -20.29 -18.10
C LEU A 28 6.40 -20.22 -17.31
N LEU A 29 6.41 -20.74 -16.08
CA LEU A 29 5.30 -20.59 -15.13
C LEU A 29 4.92 -19.12 -14.98
N SER A 30 5.91 -18.25 -14.76
CA SER A 30 5.66 -16.83 -14.55
C SER A 30 5.05 -16.16 -15.77
N GLN A 31 5.55 -16.45 -16.97
CA GLN A 31 4.98 -15.96 -18.23
C GLN A 31 3.52 -16.38 -18.38
N ASN A 32 3.22 -17.65 -18.16
CA ASN A 32 1.88 -18.20 -18.35
C ASN A 32 0.88 -17.63 -17.33
N VAL A 33 1.30 -17.45 -16.07
CA VAL A 33 0.44 -16.85 -15.05
C VAL A 33 0.19 -15.37 -15.36
N LEU A 34 1.22 -14.60 -15.74
CA LEU A 34 1.09 -13.19 -16.12
C LEU A 34 0.06 -12.97 -17.23
N ALA A 35 0.02 -13.87 -18.22
CA ALA A 35 -0.94 -13.83 -19.33
C ALA A 35 -2.41 -13.95 -18.87
N GLN A 36 -2.67 -14.56 -17.71
CA GLN A 36 -4.02 -14.76 -17.17
C GLN A 36 -4.43 -13.73 -16.12
N LEU A 37 -3.49 -12.93 -15.60
CA LEU A 37 -3.77 -11.99 -14.50
C LEU A 37 -4.82 -10.95 -14.88
N ARG A 38 -4.80 -10.45 -16.12
CA ARG A 38 -5.79 -9.47 -16.59
C ARG A 38 -7.20 -10.04 -16.53
N ASN A 39 -7.39 -11.26 -17.04
CA ASN A 39 -8.67 -11.96 -17.05
C ASN A 39 -9.22 -12.13 -15.63
N LEU A 40 -8.36 -12.53 -14.69
CA LEU A 40 -8.72 -12.70 -13.28
C LEU A 40 -9.09 -11.35 -12.62
N VAL A 41 -8.31 -10.30 -12.86
CA VAL A 41 -8.53 -8.97 -12.27
C VAL A 41 -9.80 -8.31 -12.81
N GLU A 42 -10.05 -8.40 -14.12
CA GLU A 42 -11.27 -7.87 -14.73
C GLU A 42 -12.50 -8.65 -14.25
N GLY A 43 -12.44 -9.99 -14.20
CA GLY A 43 -13.49 -10.83 -13.64
C GLY A 43 -13.79 -10.47 -12.18
N ALA A 44 -12.75 -10.33 -11.35
CA ALA A 44 -12.91 -9.95 -9.94
C ALA A 44 -13.51 -8.55 -9.78
N ALA A 45 -13.11 -7.57 -10.60
CA ALA A 45 -13.67 -6.23 -10.58
C ALA A 45 -15.17 -6.24 -10.90
N VAL A 46 -15.59 -6.98 -11.94
CA VAL A 46 -17.00 -7.09 -12.33
C VAL A 46 -17.81 -7.81 -11.24
N CYS A 47 -17.27 -8.88 -10.66
CA CYS A 47 -17.92 -9.61 -9.56
C CYS A 47 -18.20 -8.70 -8.36
N LEU A 48 -17.22 -7.90 -7.95
CA LEU A 48 -17.35 -6.94 -6.85
C LEU A 48 -18.30 -5.79 -7.15
N HIS A 49 -18.37 -5.37 -8.41
CA HIS A 49 -19.27 -4.30 -8.83
C HIS A 49 -20.72 -4.78 -8.89
N ALA A 50 -20.96 -5.98 -9.42
CA ALA A 50 -22.28 -6.60 -9.50
C ALA A 50 -22.76 -7.17 -8.15
N GLY A 51 -21.84 -7.48 -7.24
CA GLY A 51 -22.13 -8.16 -5.97
C GLY A 51 -22.55 -9.62 -6.13
N SER A 52 -22.37 -10.20 -7.32
CA SER A 52 -22.73 -11.59 -7.63
C SER A 52 -21.78 -12.18 -8.67
N SER A 53 -21.44 -13.46 -8.51
CA SER A 53 -20.69 -14.26 -9.49
C SER A 53 -21.54 -14.70 -10.68
N ASP A 54 -22.87 -14.67 -10.55
CA ASP A 54 -23.80 -15.13 -11.59
C ASP A 54 -24.17 -14.02 -12.59
N ALA A 55 -23.65 -12.81 -12.36
CA ALA A 55 -23.82 -11.70 -13.28
C ALA A 55 -23.22 -12.02 -14.66
N GLU A 56 -23.78 -11.42 -15.69
CA GLU A 56 -23.26 -11.56 -17.04
C GLU A 56 -21.89 -10.86 -17.17
N PHE A 57 -20.91 -11.55 -17.74
CA PHE A 57 -19.62 -10.96 -18.06
C PHE A 57 -19.60 -10.48 -19.51
N ASN A 58 -19.48 -9.17 -19.69
CA ASN A 58 -19.28 -8.56 -21.01
C ASN A 58 -18.26 -7.42 -20.92
N TYR A 59 -17.58 -7.14 -22.04
CA TYR A 59 -16.54 -6.10 -22.12
C TYR A 59 -17.02 -4.71 -21.66
N PRO A 60 -18.25 -4.26 -21.99
CA PRO A 60 -18.77 -2.98 -21.51
C PRO A 60 -18.88 -2.89 -19.98
N ALA A 61 -19.09 -4.00 -19.26
CA ALA A 61 -19.16 -4.01 -17.80
C ALA A 61 -17.81 -3.75 -17.11
N ILE A 62 -16.69 -3.94 -17.80
CA ILE A 62 -15.34 -3.84 -17.23
C ILE A 62 -15.00 -2.42 -16.80
N GLN A 63 -15.23 -1.41 -17.66
CA GLN A 63 -14.85 -0.03 -17.35
C GLN A 63 -15.61 0.56 -16.15
N PRO A 64 -16.95 0.40 -16.04
CA PRO A 64 -17.69 0.77 -14.84
C PRO A 64 -17.19 0.05 -13.59
N ALA A 65 -16.91 -1.25 -13.68
CA ALA A 65 -16.39 -2.04 -12.58
C ALA A 65 -15.01 -1.56 -12.11
N LEU A 66 -14.10 -1.24 -13.04
CA LEU A 66 -12.79 -0.67 -12.74
C LEU A 66 -12.91 0.71 -12.08
N ALA A 67 -13.85 1.55 -12.54
CA ALA A 67 -14.14 2.83 -11.90
C ALA A 67 -14.65 2.64 -10.46
N PHE A 68 -15.56 1.69 -10.26
CA PHE A 68 -16.08 1.33 -8.94
C PHE A 68 -14.98 0.89 -7.97
N VAL A 69 -14.13 -0.07 -8.36
CA VAL A 69 -13.07 -0.56 -7.46
C VAL A 69 -12.01 0.51 -7.16
N ARG A 70 -11.68 1.38 -8.12
CA ARG A 70 -10.78 2.54 -7.89
C ARG A 70 -11.38 3.54 -6.91
N SER A 71 -12.70 3.66 -6.87
CA SER A 71 -13.40 4.63 -6.03
C SER A 71 -13.56 4.19 -4.56
N ARG A 72 -13.31 2.91 -4.26
CA ARG A 72 -13.47 2.28 -2.94
C ARG A 72 -12.10 1.95 -2.36
N ALA A 73 -11.76 2.52 -1.19
CA ALA A 73 -10.44 2.30 -0.57
C ALA A 73 -10.07 0.80 -0.43
N LYS A 74 -11.03 -0.03 0.02
CA LYS A 74 -10.86 -1.50 0.15
C LYS A 74 -10.47 -2.18 -1.17
N PHE A 75 -10.98 -1.71 -2.31
CA PHE A 75 -10.82 -2.37 -3.61
C PHE A 75 -9.78 -1.68 -4.52
N ASN A 76 -9.29 -0.49 -4.15
CA ASN A 76 -8.43 0.33 -5.00
C ASN A 76 -7.11 -0.37 -5.39
N PHE A 77 -6.65 -1.35 -4.60
CA PHE A 77 -5.50 -2.16 -4.99
C PHE A 77 -5.72 -2.91 -6.31
N LEU A 78 -6.95 -3.36 -6.63
CA LEU A 78 -7.29 -3.99 -7.92
C LEU A 78 -7.15 -3.00 -9.07
N GLY A 79 -7.64 -1.77 -8.89
CA GLY A 79 -7.52 -0.72 -9.90
C GLY A 79 -6.06 -0.36 -10.20
N ARG A 80 -5.21 -0.31 -9.15
CA ARG A 80 -3.76 -0.14 -9.31
C ARG A 80 -3.12 -1.34 -9.99
N PHE A 81 -3.52 -2.55 -9.61
CA PHE A 81 -2.97 -3.78 -10.18
C PHE A 81 -3.28 -3.91 -11.67
N HIS A 82 -4.53 -3.67 -12.07
CA HIS A 82 -4.93 -3.62 -13.48
C HIS A 82 -4.03 -2.68 -14.29
N LYS A 83 -3.79 -1.46 -13.78
CA LYS A 83 -2.93 -0.47 -14.45
C LYS A 83 -1.47 -0.94 -14.55
N LEU A 84 -0.98 -1.72 -13.59
CA LEU A 84 0.36 -2.30 -13.64
C LEU A 84 0.43 -3.41 -14.71
N ILE A 85 -0.56 -4.31 -14.74
CA ILE A 85 -0.65 -5.40 -15.72
C ILE A 85 -0.74 -4.85 -17.15
N GLU A 86 -1.59 -3.84 -17.36
CA GLU A 86 -1.79 -3.19 -18.66
C GLU A 86 -0.47 -2.61 -19.20
N LYS A 87 0.29 -1.92 -18.36
CA LYS A 87 1.61 -1.37 -18.73
C LYS A 87 2.65 -2.45 -19.03
N SER A 88 2.63 -3.57 -18.30
CA SER A 88 3.57 -4.68 -18.56
C SER A 88 3.21 -5.45 -19.82
N ALA A 89 1.92 -5.57 -20.16
CA ALA A 89 1.46 -6.28 -21.34
C ALA A 89 1.67 -5.49 -22.65
N SER A 90 1.67 -4.15 -22.58
CA SER A 90 1.78 -3.30 -23.77
C SER A 90 3.20 -3.18 -24.34
N HIS A 91 4.23 -3.60 -23.60
CA HIS A 91 5.61 -3.22 -23.95
C HIS A 91 6.53 -4.31 -24.50
N TYR A 92 6.39 -5.60 -24.17
CA TYR A 92 7.24 -6.67 -24.72
C TYR A 92 6.57 -8.04 -24.53
N THR A 93 6.89 -9.02 -25.38
CA THR A 93 6.91 -10.42 -24.93
C THR A 93 7.95 -10.49 -23.81
N LEU A 94 7.50 -10.52 -22.56
CA LEU A 94 8.37 -10.52 -21.41
C LEU A 94 9.27 -11.76 -21.45
N ASP A 95 10.58 -11.56 -21.36
CA ASP A 95 11.52 -12.66 -21.17
C ASP A 95 11.26 -13.37 -19.82
N GLY A 96 11.88 -14.54 -19.63
CA GLY A 96 11.66 -15.36 -18.44
C GLY A 96 12.00 -14.62 -17.15
N ASP A 97 13.16 -13.94 -17.09
CA ASP A 97 13.64 -13.25 -15.88
C ASP A 97 12.77 -12.04 -15.51
N ALA A 98 12.38 -11.20 -16.48
CA ALA A 98 11.47 -10.09 -16.22
C ALA A 98 10.10 -10.59 -15.72
N SER A 99 9.62 -11.70 -16.28
CA SER A 99 8.37 -12.34 -15.87
C SER A 99 8.43 -12.83 -14.43
N GLU A 100 9.53 -13.47 -14.03
CA GLU A 100 9.73 -13.92 -12.65
C GLU A 100 9.71 -12.75 -11.67
N ARG A 101 10.45 -11.67 -11.96
CA ARG A 101 10.51 -10.48 -11.09
C ARG A 101 9.14 -9.82 -10.95
N LEU A 102 8.37 -9.75 -12.04
CA LEU A 102 7.00 -9.25 -12.00
C LEU A 102 6.09 -10.17 -11.19
N MET A 103 6.20 -11.48 -11.37
CA MET A 103 5.40 -12.44 -10.60
C MET A 103 5.69 -12.37 -9.11
N LEU A 104 6.96 -12.27 -8.68
CA LEU A 104 7.30 -12.09 -7.27
C LEU A 104 6.67 -10.80 -6.69
N LYS A 105 6.61 -9.72 -7.49
CA LYS A 105 5.92 -8.49 -7.11
C LYS A 105 4.40 -8.64 -7.09
N TYR A 106 3.83 -9.41 -8.01
CA TYR A 106 2.39 -9.58 -8.19
C TYR A 106 1.79 -10.67 -7.30
N TYR A 107 2.63 -11.52 -6.70
CA TYR A 107 2.20 -12.60 -5.83
C TYR A 107 1.38 -12.11 -4.63
N GLU A 108 1.75 -10.97 -4.05
CA GLU A 108 0.96 -10.33 -2.99
C GLU A 108 -0.45 -9.95 -3.46
N TYR A 109 -0.59 -9.46 -4.71
CA TYR A 109 -1.89 -9.11 -5.27
C TYR A 109 -2.79 -10.34 -5.44
N LEU A 110 -2.21 -11.49 -5.79
CA LEU A 110 -2.96 -12.76 -5.92
C LEU A 110 -3.55 -13.21 -4.59
N HIS A 111 -2.78 -13.16 -3.50
CA HIS A 111 -3.28 -13.43 -2.14
C HIS A 111 -4.41 -12.48 -1.73
N ARG A 112 -4.24 -11.18 -2.03
CA ARG A 112 -5.28 -10.17 -1.76
C ARG A 112 -6.54 -10.41 -2.59
N ILE A 113 -6.43 -10.78 -3.87
CA ILE A 113 -7.58 -11.13 -4.73
C ILE A 113 -8.32 -12.35 -4.18
N ARG A 114 -7.58 -13.42 -3.83
CA ARG A 114 -8.15 -14.65 -3.27
C ARG A 114 -8.99 -14.36 -2.03
N SER A 115 -8.41 -13.63 -1.07
CA SER A 115 -9.13 -13.26 0.16
C SER A 115 -10.33 -12.37 -0.14
N LEU A 116 -10.18 -11.41 -1.05
CA LEU A 116 -11.25 -10.48 -1.40
C LEU A 116 -12.45 -11.17 -2.05
N LEU A 117 -12.21 -12.07 -3.01
CA LEU A 117 -13.28 -12.83 -3.68
C LEU A 117 -14.00 -13.77 -2.72
N GLN A 118 -13.26 -14.41 -1.82
CA GLN A 118 -13.85 -15.24 -0.77
C GLN A 118 -14.75 -14.41 0.16
N ASP A 119 -14.23 -13.29 0.68
CA ASP A 119 -14.92 -12.46 1.68
C ASP A 119 -16.14 -11.71 1.12
N ASN A 120 -16.07 -11.25 -0.14
CA ASN A 120 -17.08 -10.38 -0.72
C ASN A 120 -18.06 -11.08 -1.67
N CYS A 121 -17.67 -12.21 -2.24
CA CYS A 121 -18.43 -12.90 -3.27
C CYS A 121 -18.60 -14.40 -3.00
N GLY A 122 -17.95 -14.96 -1.97
CA GLY A 122 -17.97 -16.40 -1.69
C GLY A 122 -17.25 -17.26 -2.74
N VAL A 123 -16.43 -16.65 -3.59
CA VAL A 123 -15.75 -17.34 -4.70
C VAL A 123 -14.34 -17.74 -4.28
N ALA A 124 -14.11 -19.04 -4.14
CA ALA A 124 -12.79 -19.59 -3.84
C ALA A 124 -11.94 -19.72 -5.11
N VAL A 125 -10.75 -19.13 -5.11
CA VAL A 125 -9.77 -19.17 -6.22
C VAL A 125 -8.36 -19.41 -5.71
N LEU A 126 -7.45 -19.80 -6.61
CA LEU A 126 -6.01 -19.91 -6.36
C LEU A 126 -5.69 -20.83 -5.16
N ALA A 127 -6.31 -22.01 -5.14
CA ALA A 127 -6.20 -22.96 -4.04
C ALA A 127 -4.78 -23.53 -3.87
N ASN A 128 -4.00 -23.60 -4.95
CA ASN A 128 -2.61 -24.07 -4.95
C ASN A 128 -1.60 -22.93 -5.08
N LEU A 129 -1.95 -21.69 -4.72
CA LEU A 129 -1.07 -20.53 -4.88
C LEU A 129 0.25 -20.69 -4.12
N GLU A 130 0.23 -21.38 -2.98
CA GLU A 130 1.38 -21.69 -2.14
C GLU A 130 2.38 -22.64 -2.80
N ALA A 131 1.96 -23.39 -3.83
CA ALA A 131 2.86 -24.24 -4.61
C ALA A 131 3.69 -23.45 -5.62
N PHE A 132 3.42 -22.15 -5.80
CA PHE A 132 4.29 -21.28 -6.61
C PHE A 132 5.66 -21.13 -5.93
N PRO A 133 6.78 -21.32 -6.64
CA PRO A 133 8.13 -21.27 -6.07
C PRO A 133 8.60 -19.81 -5.79
N VAL A 134 8.07 -19.20 -4.74
CA VAL A 134 8.45 -17.83 -4.30
C VAL A 134 9.85 -17.80 -3.72
N ASP A 135 10.12 -18.66 -2.74
CA ASP A 135 11.41 -18.78 -2.06
C ASP A 135 12.13 -20.05 -2.55
N LEU A 136 13.36 -19.88 -3.04
CA LEU A 136 14.21 -21.00 -3.49
C LEU A 136 15.07 -21.58 -2.36
N ASP A 137 15.17 -20.89 -1.23
CA ASP A 137 16.02 -21.28 -0.10
C ASP A 137 15.17 -21.87 1.05
N PRO A 138 15.35 -23.15 1.40
CA PRO A 138 14.64 -23.79 2.51
C PRO A 138 14.89 -23.12 3.87
N SER A 139 16.08 -22.55 4.10
CA SER A 139 16.41 -21.92 5.39
C SER A 139 15.62 -20.64 5.63
N LEU A 140 15.33 -19.87 4.56
CA LEU A 140 14.45 -18.70 4.62
C LEU A 140 13.02 -19.08 4.97
N ARG A 141 12.58 -20.28 4.57
CA ARG A 141 11.23 -20.77 4.87
C ARG A 141 11.05 -21.03 6.36
N GLU A 142 11.96 -21.79 6.98
CA GLU A 142 11.92 -22.05 8.43
C GLU A 142 11.96 -20.72 9.21
N TYR A 143 12.83 -19.81 8.80
CA TYR A 143 12.93 -18.48 9.41
C TYR A 143 11.61 -17.71 9.37
N HIS A 144 10.96 -17.63 8.21
CA HIS A 144 9.66 -16.95 8.05
C HIS A 144 8.54 -17.64 8.83
N GLU A 145 8.50 -18.98 8.86
CA GLU A 145 7.52 -19.75 9.62
C GLU A 145 7.61 -19.47 11.13
N LYS A 146 8.83 -19.44 11.69
CA LYS A 146 9.05 -19.10 13.09
C LYS A 146 8.62 -17.67 13.42
N ILE A 147 8.90 -16.71 12.54
CA ILE A 147 8.46 -15.32 12.71
C ILE A 147 6.93 -15.22 12.68
N ALA A 148 6.28 -15.85 11.70
CA ALA A 148 4.83 -15.86 11.58
C ALA A 148 4.19 -16.42 12.87
N ALA A 149 4.69 -17.55 13.37
CA ALA A 149 4.23 -18.13 14.62
C ALA A 149 4.36 -17.16 15.82
N ARG A 150 5.44 -16.39 15.91
CA ARG A 150 5.60 -15.36 16.96
C ARG A 150 4.59 -14.22 16.79
N ILE A 151 4.39 -13.71 15.57
CA ILE A 151 3.42 -12.65 15.28
C ILE A 151 2.01 -13.08 15.73
N GLU A 152 1.60 -14.30 15.37
CA GLU A 152 0.31 -14.86 15.77
C GLU A 152 0.19 -15.03 17.29
N ALA A 153 1.22 -15.57 17.95
CA ALA A 153 1.23 -15.76 19.40
C ALA A 153 1.11 -14.43 20.16
N VAL A 154 1.80 -13.38 19.68
CA VAL A 154 1.70 -12.08 20.31
C VAL A 154 0.38 -11.40 19.99
N ARG A 155 -0.26 -11.62 18.83
CA ARG A 155 -1.53 -10.96 18.40
C ARG A 155 -2.56 -10.90 19.53
N SER A 156 -2.82 -12.03 20.19
CA SER A 156 -3.81 -12.16 21.27
C SER A 156 -3.30 -11.79 22.67
N SER A 157 -2.00 -11.52 22.81
CA SER A 157 -1.36 -11.20 24.09
C SER A 157 -1.43 -9.70 24.40
N ARG A 158 -1.55 -9.34 25.69
CA ARG A 158 -1.45 -7.93 26.10
C ARG A 158 -0.08 -7.39 25.69
N PRO A 159 0.01 -6.15 25.16
CA PRO A 159 1.29 -5.53 24.87
C PRO A 159 2.06 -5.42 26.19
N GLY A 160 3.12 -6.20 26.35
CA GLY A 160 4.01 -6.15 27.51
C GLY A 160 4.87 -4.88 27.47
N SER A 161 6.20 -5.03 27.57
CA SER A 161 7.18 -3.95 27.45
C SER A 161 7.28 -3.42 26.00
N SER A 162 6.21 -2.82 25.50
CA SER A 162 6.18 -2.22 24.18
C SER A 162 6.68 -0.78 24.22
N THR A 163 7.51 -0.41 23.24
CA THR A 163 7.99 0.96 23.08
C THR A 163 7.22 1.62 21.94
N ARG A 164 6.71 2.83 22.18
CA ARG A 164 5.97 3.59 21.17
C ARG A 164 6.78 4.82 20.76
N ASP A 165 7.22 4.85 19.51
CA ASP A 165 8.10 5.89 18.97
C ASP A 165 7.81 6.18 17.49
N LYS A 166 8.35 7.31 17.00
CA LYS A 166 8.14 7.76 15.63
C LYS A 166 9.32 7.41 14.71
N TYR A 167 9.01 6.82 13.57
CA TYR A 167 9.96 6.31 12.59
C TYR A 167 9.59 6.72 11.18
N TYR A 168 10.58 6.86 10.29
CA TYR A 168 10.33 6.83 8.84
C TYR A 168 10.46 5.39 8.38
N ILE A 169 9.48 4.94 7.59
CA ILE A 169 9.51 3.63 6.98
C ILE A 169 10.40 3.70 5.73
N HIS A 170 11.43 2.86 5.68
CA HIS A 170 12.33 2.81 4.54
C HIS A 170 11.81 1.89 3.45
N LYS A 171 11.36 0.70 3.85
CA LYS A 171 10.86 -0.34 2.94
C LYS A 171 9.98 -1.32 3.71
N THR A 172 8.93 -1.79 3.05
CA THR A 172 8.11 -2.92 3.47
C THR A 172 8.26 -4.03 2.43
N ARG A 173 8.59 -5.26 2.85
CA ARG A 173 8.72 -6.43 1.99
C ARG A 173 7.75 -7.52 2.46
N PRO A 174 6.84 -8.00 1.61
CA PRO A 174 5.96 -9.10 1.99
C PRO A 174 6.74 -10.43 2.04
N PHE A 175 6.31 -11.32 2.93
CA PHE A 175 6.63 -12.74 2.94
C PHE A 175 5.36 -13.53 3.27
N PHE A 176 5.33 -14.82 2.92
CA PHE A 176 4.09 -15.60 2.87
C PHE A 176 4.24 -16.89 3.65
N VAL A 177 3.33 -17.12 4.61
CA VAL A 177 3.33 -18.33 5.44
C VAL A 177 1.89 -18.77 5.64
N GLY A 178 1.59 -20.05 5.36
CA GLY A 178 0.27 -20.63 5.62
C GLY A 178 -0.90 -19.90 4.93
N GLY A 179 -0.67 -19.32 3.75
CA GLY A 179 -1.67 -18.53 3.01
C GLY A 179 -1.94 -17.13 3.54
N HIS A 180 -1.18 -16.69 4.55
CA HIS A 180 -1.23 -15.34 5.10
C HIS A 180 -0.06 -14.49 4.62
N ILE A 181 -0.29 -13.18 4.52
CA ILE A 181 0.73 -12.19 4.17
C ILE A 181 1.27 -11.58 5.45
N TYR A 182 2.59 -11.62 5.60
CA TYR A 182 3.33 -10.93 6.63
C TYR A 182 4.33 -9.98 5.98
N TYR A 183 4.91 -9.09 6.76
CA TYR A 183 5.75 -8.00 6.28
C TYR A 183 7.02 -7.88 7.11
N GLU A 184 8.16 -7.83 6.42
CA GLU A 184 9.41 -7.31 6.94
C GLU A 184 9.45 -5.81 6.70
N VAL A 185 9.53 -5.03 7.78
CA VAL A 185 9.54 -3.58 7.76
C VAL A 185 10.92 -3.09 8.17
N THR A 186 11.61 -2.43 7.25
CA THR A 186 12.84 -1.69 7.54
C THR A 186 12.50 -0.23 7.80
N PHE A 187 12.93 0.33 8.92
CA PHE A 187 12.66 1.70 9.30
C PHE A 187 13.82 2.31 10.10
N TYR A 188 13.76 3.62 10.33
CA TYR A 188 14.76 4.35 11.11
C TYR A 188 14.08 5.49 11.87
N ARG A 189 14.70 5.95 12.96
CA ARG A 189 14.13 7.00 13.82
C ARG A 189 13.84 8.26 13.00
N ALA A 190 12.70 8.90 13.27
CA ALA A 190 12.27 10.09 12.53
C ALA A 190 13.01 11.38 12.96
N ILE A 191 14.33 11.38 12.76
CA ILE A 191 15.26 12.47 13.08
C ILE A 191 15.91 13.01 11.80
N ASN A 192 16.52 14.20 11.85
CA ASN A 192 16.97 14.90 10.64
C ASN A 192 18.24 14.29 10.01
N LYS A 193 19.04 13.52 10.75
CA LYS A 193 20.28 12.90 10.26
C LYS A 193 20.19 11.40 10.53
N VAL A 194 20.26 10.60 9.46
CA VAL A 194 20.07 9.15 9.51
C VAL A 194 21.15 8.53 8.63
N ASN A 195 21.83 7.51 9.16
CA ASN A 195 22.81 6.69 8.46
C ASN A 195 22.20 5.30 8.14
N LYS A 196 22.78 4.57 7.18
CA LYS A 196 22.39 3.19 6.84
C LYS A 196 22.47 2.25 8.06
N PHE A 197 23.37 2.54 9.00
CA PHE A 197 23.54 1.78 10.25
C PHE A 197 22.41 2.00 11.27
N ASP A 198 21.55 3.01 11.08
CA ASP A 198 20.42 3.28 11.98
C ASP A 198 19.14 2.50 11.59
N ARG A 199 19.24 1.60 10.62
CA ARG A 199 18.11 0.81 10.13
C ARG A 199 17.76 -0.29 11.12
N ILE A 200 16.49 -0.34 11.48
CA ILE A 200 15.88 -1.37 12.32
C ILE A 200 14.98 -2.21 11.43
N ILE A 201 15.00 -3.53 11.62
CA ILE A 201 14.11 -4.49 10.97
C ILE A 201 13.11 -4.98 12.01
N ALA A 202 11.83 -4.96 11.66
CA ALA A 202 10.78 -5.59 12.44
C ALA A 202 9.81 -6.36 11.52
N PHE A 203 9.00 -7.21 12.13
CA PHE A 203 8.04 -8.04 11.43
C PHE A 203 6.62 -7.76 11.89
N THR A 204 5.65 -7.89 10.99
CA THR A 204 4.24 -7.62 11.29
C THR A 204 3.32 -8.30 10.28
N ASP A 205 2.08 -8.52 10.68
CA ASP A 205 0.94 -8.90 9.84
C ASP A 205 0.19 -7.67 9.29
N ILE A 206 0.58 -6.46 9.69
CA ILE A 206 -0.13 -5.24 9.31
C ILE A 206 0.40 -4.68 7.99
N ASP A 207 -0.50 -4.48 7.02
CA ASP A 207 -0.20 -3.76 5.77
C ASP A 207 0.04 -2.27 6.05
N MET A 208 1.32 -1.86 6.03
CA MET A 208 1.75 -0.50 6.37
C MET A 208 2.23 0.25 5.13
N THR A 209 1.91 1.55 5.06
CA THR A 209 2.47 2.42 4.01
C THR A 209 3.89 2.86 4.34
N ASP A 210 4.74 2.90 3.31
CA ASP A 210 6.10 3.46 3.39
C ASP A 210 6.13 4.97 3.06
N LYS A 211 4.96 5.57 2.81
CA LYS A 211 4.85 6.95 2.32
C LYS A 211 5.15 7.98 3.39
N TYR A 212 4.81 7.73 4.64
CA TYR A 212 4.91 8.74 5.68
C TYR A 212 5.67 8.24 6.90
N ALA A 213 6.06 9.18 7.76
CA ALA A 213 6.44 8.83 9.11
C ALA A 213 5.29 8.09 9.81
N ALA A 214 5.64 7.10 10.61
CA ALA A 214 4.73 6.24 11.34
C ALA A 214 5.08 6.25 12.83
N MET A 215 4.06 6.24 13.67
CA MET A 215 4.19 5.92 15.08
C MET A 215 4.07 4.40 15.22
N LEU A 216 5.11 3.74 15.70
CA LEU A 216 5.17 2.28 15.82
C LEU A 216 5.17 1.87 17.28
N THR A 217 4.35 0.88 17.60
CA THR A 217 4.41 0.17 18.88
C THR A 217 5.21 -1.11 18.67
N LEU A 218 6.44 -1.13 19.16
CA LEU A 218 7.40 -2.21 18.94
C LEU A 218 7.48 -3.11 20.17
N GLN A 219 7.57 -4.42 19.94
CA GLN A 219 7.80 -5.42 20.96
C GLN A 219 9.02 -6.26 20.57
N ARG A 220 9.98 -6.40 21.49
CA ARG A 220 11.12 -7.31 21.30
C ARG A 220 10.68 -8.74 21.59
N ASP A 221 11.20 -9.67 20.82
CA ASP A 221 10.96 -11.10 20.98
C ASP A 221 12.18 -11.88 20.46
N SER A 222 12.12 -13.20 20.46
CA SER A 222 13.15 -14.07 19.89
C SER A 222 12.54 -15.28 19.19
N ILE A 223 13.26 -15.80 18.20
CA ILE A 223 12.96 -17.05 17.50
C ILE A 223 14.13 -18.01 17.63
N GLU A 224 13.85 -19.29 17.48
CA GLU A 224 14.88 -20.33 17.37
C GLU A 224 14.84 -20.89 15.95
N VAL A 225 15.96 -20.77 15.24
CA VAL A 225 16.15 -21.19 13.84
C VAL A 225 17.50 -21.88 13.75
N LEU A 226 17.54 -23.08 13.18
CA LEU A 226 18.78 -23.87 13.02
C LEU A 226 19.58 -24.04 14.33
N GLY A 227 18.89 -24.19 15.46
CA GLY A 227 19.50 -24.35 16.79
C GLY A 227 20.13 -23.07 17.37
N GLN A 228 19.87 -21.90 16.78
CA GLN A 228 20.31 -20.61 17.30
C GLN A 228 19.13 -19.73 17.70
N THR A 229 19.24 -19.07 18.86
CA THR A 229 18.27 -18.06 19.29
C THR A 229 18.61 -16.72 18.65
N MET A 230 17.69 -16.21 17.83
CA MET A 230 17.83 -14.93 17.13
C MET A 230 16.83 -13.91 17.70
N PRO A 231 17.26 -12.69 18.07
CA PRO A 231 16.35 -11.65 18.48
C PRO A 231 15.58 -11.10 17.29
N ILE A 232 14.29 -10.84 17.48
CA ILE A 232 13.43 -10.18 16.49
C ILE A 232 12.68 -9.01 17.13
N THR A 233 12.17 -8.11 16.29
CA THR A 233 11.25 -7.05 16.70
C THR A 233 9.93 -7.23 15.97
N ILE A 234 8.81 -7.09 16.69
CA ILE A 234 7.46 -7.20 16.14
C ILE A 234 6.77 -5.85 16.23
N VAL A 235 6.17 -5.39 15.13
CA VAL A 235 5.27 -4.21 15.15
C VAL A 235 3.88 -4.67 15.56
N ARG A 236 3.44 -4.20 16.74
CA ARG A 236 2.15 -4.56 17.34
C ARG A 236 1.01 -3.64 16.89
N ALA A 237 1.35 -2.38 16.64
CA ALA A 237 0.42 -1.37 16.18
C ALA A 237 1.17 -0.29 15.42
N TRP A 238 0.49 0.32 14.46
CA TRP A 238 1.02 1.45 13.73
C TRP A 238 -0.07 2.49 13.47
N GLU A 239 0.36 3.73 13.28
CA GLU A 239 -0.46 4.80 12.72
C GLU A 239 0.44 5.75 11.93
N VAL A 240 -0.10 6.34 10.86
CA VAL A 240 0.54 7.45 10.17
C VAL A 240 0.72 8.60 11.16
N SER A 241 1.92 9.18 11.20
CA SER A 241 2.26 10.26 12.13
C SER A 241 3.24 11.25 11.51
N ILE A 242 2.81 11.92 10.44
CA ILE A 242 3.54 13.02 9.78
C ILE A 242 3.94 14.06 10.84
N ARG A 243 5.19 14.50 10.84
CA ARG A 243 5.71 15.44 11.85
C ARG A 243 5.13 16.83 11.61
N LEU A 244 4.87 17.58 12.68
CA LEU A 244 4.35 18.95 12.57
C LEU A 244 5.27 19.87 11.75
N CYS A 245 6.59 19.72 11.92
CA CYS A 245 7.54 20.49 11.12
C CYS A 245 7.46 20.19 9.62
N GLU A 246 6.99 19.01 9.21
CA GLU A 246 6.79 18.67 7.80
C GLU A 246 5.56 19.39 7.25
N PHE A 247 4.47 19.44 8.00
CA PHE A 247 3.32 20.27 7.66
C PHE A 247 3.70 21.75 7.56
N ASN A 248 4.41 22.28 8.57
CA ASN A 248 4.81 23.68 8.59
C ASN A 248 5.72 24.03 7.39
N ASN A 249 6.73 23.19 7.11
CA ASN A 249 7.63 23.44 5.99
C ASN A 249 6.92 23.31 4.63
N PHE A 250 5.99 22.36 4.51
CA PHE A 250 5.21 22.21 3.29
C PHE A 250 4.25 23.40 3.07
N ALA A 251 3.53 23.84 4.10
CA ALA A 251 2.64 24.99 4.02
C ALA A 251 3.40 26.30 3.73
N ARG A 252 4.62 26.44 4.24
CA ARG A 252 5.49 27.58 3.95
C ARG A 252 5.80 27.73 2.46
N LEU A 253 5.84 26.64 1.69
CA LEU A 253 6.00 26.68 0.23
C LEU A 253 4.84 27.40 -0.48
N LEU A 254 3.68 27.47 0.17
CA LEU A 254 2.47 28.12 -0.34
C LEU A 254 2.26 29.50 0.30
N GLY A 255 3.23 30.01 1.05
CA GLY A 255 3.09 31.26 1.81
C GLY A 255 2.14 31.15 3.02
N ILE A 256 1.76 29.94 3.43
CA ILE A 256 0.84 29.69 4.53
C ILE A 256 1.63 29.40 5.81
N THR A 257 1.30 30.10 6.89
CA THR A 257 1.85 29.82 8.23
C THR A 257 0.89 28.94 9.01
N LEU A 258 1.43 27.85 9.58
CA LEU A 258 0.68 26.90 10.40
C LEU A 258 1.15 26.95 11.85
N ASP A 259 0.21 26.85 12.79
CA ASP A 259 0.44 26.65 14.23
C ASP A 259 -0.28 25.37 14.69
N VAL A 260 -0.04 24.28 13.96
CA VAL A 260 -0.75 23.01 14.18
C VAL A 260 -0.21 22.33 15.42
N ARG A 261 -1.10 22.00 16.35
CA ARG A 261 -0.78 21.18 17.53
C ARG A 261 -1.05 19.71 17.24
N ALA A 262 -0.17 18.82 17.71
CA ALA A 262 -0.30 17.37 17.48
C ALA A 262 -1.54 16.74 18.14
N ASN A 263 -2.11 17.41 19.15
CA ASN A 263 -3.35 17.00 19.80
C ASN A 263 -4.62 17.54 19.11
N SER A 264 -4.48 18.34 18.05
CA SER A 264 -5.64 18.89 17.34
C SER A 264 -6.52 17.78 16.78
N ALA A 265 -7.83 18.00 16.80
CA ALA A 265 -8.80 17.04 16.27
C ALA A 265 -8.57 16.82 14.76
N GLU A 266 -8.27 17.91 14.03
CA GLU A 266 -7.94 17.89 12.60
C GLU A 266 -6.73 16.99 12.30
N TYR A 267 -5.62 17.16 13.02
CA TYR A 267 -4.42 16.35 12.81
C TYR A 267 -4.70 14.87 13.08
N ARG A 268 -5.32 14.55 14.23
CA ARG A 268 -5.64 13.16 14.59
C ARG A 268 -6.61 12.51 13.62
N PHE A 269 -7.59 13.27 13.12
CA PHE A 269 -8.51 12.81 12.10
C PHE A 269 -7.76 12.48 10.81
N LEU A 270 -6.94 13.42 10.31
CA LEU A 270 -6.20 13.23 9.07
C LEU A 270 -5.24 12.04 9.15
N MET A 271 -4.48 11.90 10.24
CA MET A 271 -3.60 10.75 10.45
C MET A 271 -4.38 9.43 10.46
N ARG A 272 -5.57 9.40 11.07
CA ARG A 272 -6.45 8.23 11.07
C ARG A 272 -6.94 7.89 9.67
N VAL A 273 -7.37 8.89 8.89
CA VAL A 273 -7.80 8.70 7.49
C VAL A 273 -6.67 8.10 6.66
N LEU A 274 -5.45 8.63 6.79
CA LEU A 274 -4.27 8.10 6.09
C LEU A 274 -3.92 6.67 6.54
N THR A 275 -4.08 6.36 7.83
CA THR A 275 -3.82 5.03 8.39
C THR A 275 -4.83 4.00 7.91
N MET A 276 -6.13 4.30 7.96
CA MET A 276 -7.19 3.34 7.59
C MET A 276 -7.34 3.16 6.09
N GLY A 277 -7.11 4.21 5.29
CA GLY A 277 -7.32 4.17 3.85
C GLY A 277 -6.14 3.61 3.05
N SER A 278 -5.00 3.33 3.69
CA SER A 278 -3.69 3.08 3.04
C SER A 278 -3.39 4.10 1.93
N GLY A 279 -3.93 5.30 2.08
CA GLY A 279 -3.92 6.39 1.10
C GLY A 279 -2.86 7.43 1.43
N SER A 280 -2.54 8.25 0.44
CA SER A 280 -1.67 9.41 0.59
C SER A 280 -2.44 10.71 0.68
N LEU A 281 -1.80 11.76 1.23
CA LEU A 281 -2.27 13.13 1.09
C LEU A 281 -2.48 13.50 -0.38
N LEU A 282 -1.68 12.94 -1.30
CA LEU A 282 -1.88 13.09 -2.73
C LEU A 282 -3.22 12.46 -3.18
N ASP A 283 -3.47 11.20 -2.78
CA ASP A 283 -4.74 10.54 -3.08
C ASP A 283 -5.94 11.32 -2.50
N LEU A 284 -5.76 11.94 -1.32
CA LEU A 284 -6.77 12.79 -0.67
C LEU A 284 -7.08 14.05 -1.49
N VAL A 285 -6.06 14.81 -1.94
CA VAL A 285 -6.29 16.03 -2.73
C VAL A 285 -6.74 15.76 -4.16
N GLU A 286 -6.64 14.52 -4.64
CA GLU A 286 -7.15 14.09 -5.95
C GLU A 286 -8.57 13.51 -5.90
N LEU A 287 -9.17 13.35 -4.72
CA LEU A 287 -10.55 12.87 -4.61
C LEU A 287 -11.53 13.75 -5.42
N PRO A 288 -12.65 13.22 -5.92
CA PRO A 288 -13.78 14.01 -6.39
C PRO A 288 -14.25 15.06 -5.35
N ASP A 289 -14.84 16.18 -5.79
CA ASP A 289 -15.19 17.31 -4.91
C ASP A 289 -16.13 16.92 -3.78
N ASP A 290 -17.19 16.19 -4.09
CA ASP A 290 -18.15 15.65 -3.13
C ASP A 290 -17.47 14.82 -2.04
N LYS A 291 -16.54 13.94 -2.43
CA LYS A 291 -15.81 13.07 -1.51
C LYS A 291 -14.80 13.84 -0.66
N TYR A 292 -14.09 14.79 -1.27
CA TYR A 292 -13.13 15.63 -0.56
C TYR A 292 -13.84 16.51 0.48
N GLU A 293 -14.94 17.16 0.10
CA GLU A 293 -15.73 17.99 1.00
C GLU A 293 -16.32 17.20 2.16
N HIS A 294 -16.75 15.95 1.92
CA HIS A 294 -17.18 15.07 3.01
C HIS A 294 -16.05 14.78 4.01
N VAL A 295 -14.84 14.47 3.53
CA VAL A 295 -13.68 14.24 4.41
C VAL A 295 -13.31 15.52 5.15
N ARG A 296 -13.30 16.67 4.47
CA ARG A 296 -13.00 17.98 5.04
C ARG A 296 -14.00 18.36 6.13
N ALA A 297 -15.30 18.27 5.87
CA ALA A 297 -16.35 18.58 6.83
C ALA A 297 -16.27 17.68 8.07
N THR A 298 -16.00 16.40 7.88
CA THR A 298 -15.83 15.45 8.99
C THR A 298 -14.61 15.79 9.84
N GLY A 299 -13.48 16.11 9.19
CA GLY A 299 -12.22 16.44 9.88
C GLY A 299 -12.19 17.80 10.54
N ALA A 300 -12.92 18.77 9.98
CA ALA A 300 -13.14 20.09 10.58
C ALA A 300 -13.96 20.01 11.87
N GLY A 301 -14.86 19.02 11.97
CA GLY A 301 -15.74 18.85 13.12
C GLY A 301 -16.64 20.07 13.33
N ARG A 302 -16.90 20.41 14.60
CA ARG A 302 -17.76 21.56 14.97
C ARG A 302 -17.08 22.93 14.83
N ASP A 303 -15.75 22.96 14.73
CA ASP A 303 -14.94 24.19 14.77
C ASP A 303 -14.20 24.40 13.44
N ALA A 304 -14.93 24.50 12.32
CA ALA A 304 -14.34 24.67 10.99
C ALA A 304 -13.36 25.86 10.88
N ILE A 305 -13.59 26.90 11.69
CA ILE A 305 -12.75 28.11 11.76
C ILE A 305 -11.34 27.83 12.34
N LYS A 306 -11.17 26.77 13.12
CA LYS A 306 -9.89 26.41 13.74
C LYS A 306 -9.05 25.44 12.89
N THR A 307 -9.53 25.04 11.73
CA THR A 307 -8.77 24.18 10.82
C THR A 307 -7.58 24.93 10.24
N GLN A 308 -6.42 24.29 10.25
CA GLN A 308 -5.18 24.89 9.75
C GLN A 308 -4.56 24.03 8.65
N ILE A 309 -4.69 22.70 8.72
CA ILE A 309 -4.15 21.80 7.70
C ILE A 309 -5.02 21.79 6.43
N PHE A 310 -6.34 21.73 6.56
CA PHE A 310 -7.26 21.70 5.42
C PHE A 310 -7.17 22.94 4.51
N PRO A 311 -7.01 24.17 5.03
CA PRO A 311 -6.70 25.33 4.17
C PRO A 311 -5.48 25.12 3.26
N THR A 312 -4.39 24.56 3.80
CA THR A 312 -3.21 24.20 2.98
C THR A 312 -3.55 23.15 1.94
N LEU A 313 -4.31 22.11 2.31
CA LEU A 313 -4.74 21.07 1.37
C LEU A 313 -5.66 21.61 0.26
N ASN A 314 -6.54 22.56 0.59
CA ASN A 314 -7.41 23.24 -0.38
C ASN A 314 -6.59 24.00 -1.42
N GLU A 315 -5.54 24.71 -0.99
CA GLU A 315 -4.69 25.47 -1.90
C GLU A 315 -3.89 24.53 -2.82
N VAL A 316 -3.34 23.44 -2.28
CA VAL A 316 -2.69 22.44 -3.12
C VAL A 316 -3.67 21.81 -4.09
N ARG A 317 -4.88 21.46 -3.64
CA ARG A 317 -5.93 20.91 -4.48
C ARG A 317 -6.26 21.87 -5.63
N ARG A 318 -6.38 23.16 -5.37
CA ARG A 318 -6.61 24.20 -6.39
C ARG A 318 -5.51 24.16 -7.46
N ILE A 319 -4.25 24.19 -7.06
CA ILE A 319 -3.08 24.17 -7.97
C ILE A 319 -2.99 22.86 -8.75
N VAL A 320 -3.18 21.72 -8.08
CA VAL A 320 -3.08 20.39 -8.69
C VAL A 320 -4.19 20.16 -9.70
N ARG A 321 -5.43 20.58 -9.39
CA ARG A 321 -6.58 20.39 -10.28
C ARG A 321 -6.59 21.32 -11.48
N SER A 322 -6.05 22.53 -11.34
CA SER A 322 -5.88 23.45 -12.47
C SER A 322 -4.62 23.18 -13.30
N ALA A 323 -3.81 22.18 -12.91
CA ALA A 323 -2.49 21.92 -13.48
C ALA A 323 -1.59 23.17 -13.53
N ALA A 324 -1.75 24.07 -12.56
CA ALA A 324 -1.00 25.32 -12.50
C ALA A 324 0.52 25.08 -12.32
N PRO A 325 1.38 26.08 -12.61
CA PRO A 325 2.82 25.96 -12.42
C PRO A 325 3.17 25.45 -11.01
N GLY A 326 4.12 24.50 -10.94
CA GLY A 326 4.53 23.88 -9.67
C GLY A 326 3.67 22.70 -9.19
N HIS A 327 2.56 22.35 -9.86
CA HIS A 327 1.70 21.23 -9.43
C HIS A 327 2.47 19.91 -9.30
N ASN A 328 3.36 19.56 -10.24
CA ASN A 328 4.15 18.33 -10.16
C ASN A 328 5.11 18.31 -8.95
N VAL A 329 5.68 19.47 -8.59
CA VAL A 329 6.54 19.61 -7.42
C VAL A 329 5.74 19.39 -6.14
N LEU A 330 4.57 20.02 -6.02
CA LEU A 330 3.69 19.83 -4.86
C LEU A 330 3.27 18.36 -4.71
N ARG A 331 2.89 17.71 -5.82
CA ARG A 331 2.53 16.27 -5.84
C ARG A 331 3.69 15.40 -5.36
N TYR A 332 4.90 15.67 -5.86
CA TYR A 332 6.10 14.93 -5.47
C TYR A 332 6.40 15.08 -3.97
N LEU A 333 6.36 16.31 -3.45
CA LEU A 333 6.61 16.60 -2.05
C LEU A 333 5.57 15.97 -1.12
N MET A 334 4.29 16.03 -1.49
CA MET A 334 3.18 15.43 -0.72
C MET A 334 3.22 13.90 -0.68
N LEU A 335 3.91 13.26 -1.64
CA LEU A 335 4.00 11.80 -1.69
C LEU A 335 4.72 11.24 -0.46
N ARG A 336 5.71 11.97 0.08
CA ARG A 336 6.50 11.52 1.23
C ARG A 336 6.52 12.48 2.43
N MET A 337 6.30 13.77 2.22
CA MET A 337 6.37 14.80 3.27
C MET A 337 7.68 14.80 4.08
N HIS A 338 8.77 14.23 3.55
CA HIS A 338 10.02 14.14 4.31
C HIS A 338 10.67 15.50 4.49
N ASN A 339 10.92 15.87 5.74
CA ASN A 339 11.54 17.14 6.10
C ASN A 339 12.89 17.40 5.40
N GLN A 340 13.68 16.36 5.12
CA GLN A 340 14.96 16.45 4.40
C GLN A 340 14.80 16.95 2.96
N ILE A 341 13.64 16.69 2.34
CA ILE A 341 13.32 17.11 0.97
C ILE A 341 12.54 18.43 1.00
N LEU A 342 11.64 18.62 1.97
CA LEU A 342 10.84 19.84 2.08
C LEU A 342 11.68 21.09 2.40
N ARG A 343 12.66 20.97 3.30
CA ARG A 343 13.44 22.14 3.75
C ARG A 343 14.26 22.81 2.64
N PRO A 344 15.03 22.08 1.81
CA PRO A 344 15.88 22.71 0.79
C PRO A 344 15.10 23.36 -0.35
N VAL A 345 13.84 22.97 -0.59
CA VAL A 345 13.03 23.53 -1.68
C VAL A 345 12.67 24.99 -1.43
N TYR A 346 12.57 25.41 -0.17
CA TYR A 346 12.29 26.80 0.17
C TYR A 346 13.58 27.62 0.21
N HIS A 347 13.73 28.53 -0.74
CA HIS A 347 14.76 29.57 -0.73
C HIS A 347 14.08 30.95 -0.68
N LEU A 348 14.64 31.89 0.10
CA LEU A 348 14.09 33.25 0.23
C LEU A 348 14.31 34.06 -1.04
N ASP A 349 15.43 33.82 -1.72
CA ASP A 349 15.76 34.48 -2.97
C ASP A 349 14.99 33.82 -4.13
N GLY A 350 14.33 34.63 -4.95
CA GLY A 350 13.71 34.18 -6.19
C GLY A 350 14.75 33.55 -7.12
N CYS A 351 14.38 32.46 -7.78
CA CYS A 351 15.23 31.87 -8.80
C CYS A 351 14.99 32.62 -10.11
N SER A 352 15.83 33.60 -10.46
CA SER A 352 15.67 34.40 -11.69
C SER A 352 15.52 33.54 -12.95
N ARG A 353 16.11 32.33 -12.97
CA ARG A 353 15.97 31.38 -14.09
C ARG A 353 14.62 30.63 -14.17
N LEU A 354 13.82 30.66 -13.10
CA LEU A 354 12.52 29.98 -12.99
C LEU A 354 11.36 30.94 -12.70
N SER A 355 11.66 32.20 -12.41
CA SER A 355 10.70 33.24 -12.04
C SER A 355 10.37 34.21 -13.19
N ASP A 356 11.07 34.08 -14.32
CA ASP A 356 10.84 34.84 -15.56
C ASP A 356 10.12 33.98 -16.62
#